data_AF-Q7MNB8-F1
#
_entry.id   AF-Q7MNB8-F1
#
_cell.length_a   1.000
_cell.length_b   1.000
_cell.length_c   1.000
_cell.angle_alpha   90.00
_cell.angle_beta   90.00
_cell.angle_gamma   90.00
#
_symmetry.space_group_name_H-M   'P 1'
#
loop_
_entity.id
_entity.type
_entity.pdbx_description
1 polymer ?
#
loop_
_entity_poly.entity_id
_entity_poly.type
_entity_poly.pdbx_seq_one_letter_code
_entity_poly.pdbx_strand_id
1 'polypeptide(L)'
;MGYNFMTEKSLKSRMSWFNADNQEMATWLRSYAKRHAWIEDLANKGTPDRSQLDTSFAQDFINNWTNTESVSNDDKYQVNLLRSAWRSYSNRSKTSTFSLSKNAQKSLDYLSKRLNVSKTYVVNETLVAAVKLIKNNKNKKFEANLLLPKLEREVHALDSLLEDLLDIAELKKEIADLKSENATLKTEITDLKADNEASQKSLTHNQNVDAKSRGYGITNQRRRQ
;
A
#
# COMPACT_ATOMS: atom_id res chain seq x y z
N MET A 1 -57.94 -25.28 0.18
CA MET A 1 -56.84 -24.45 -0.37
C MET A 1 -55.82 -24.24 0.72
N GLY A 2 -54.78 -25.08 0.77
CA GLY A 2 -53.66 -24.89 1.69
C GLY A 2 -52.74 -23.83 1.12
N TYR A 3 -52.75 -22.62 1.68
CA TYR A 3 -51.73 -21.63 1.37
C TYR A 3 -50.40 -22.15 1.90
N ASN A 4 -49.52 -22.56 0.99
CA ASN A 4 -48.11 -22.76 1.30
C ASN A 4 -47.55 -21.41 1.78
N PHE A 5 -47.46 -21.22 3.09
CA PHE A 5 -46.59 -20.20 3.66
C PHE A 5 -45.18 -20.53 3.18
N MET A 6 -44.71 -19.86 2.13
CA MET A 6 -43.30 -19.83 1.81
C MET A 6 -42.61 -19.20 3.01
N THR A 7 -42.04 -20.03 3.87
CA THR A 7 -41.24 -19.60 5.01
C THR A 7 -40.16 -18.67 4.47
N GLU A 8 -40.26 -17.38 4.78
CA GLU A 8 -39.27 -16.42 4.31
C GLU A 8 -37.89 -16.87 4.81
N LYS A 9 -36.93 -16.97 3.88
CA LYS A 9 -35.57 -17.35 4.24
C LYS A 9 -35.02 -16.36 5.26
N SER A 10 -34.62 -16.88 6.42
CA SER A 10 -33.93 -16.12 7.46
C SER A 10 -32.66 -15.45 6.92
N LEU A 11 -32.22 -14.39 7.58
CA LEU A 11 -31.01 -13.67 7.18
C LEU A 11 -29.78 -14.58 7.23
N LYS A 12 -29.69 -15.45 8.23
CA LYS A 12 -28.67 -16.50 8.35
C LYS A 12 -28.63 -17.39 7.11
N SER A 13 -29.79 -17.85 6.62
CA SER A 13 -29.86 -18.64 5.39
C SER A 13 -29.39 -17.83 4.17
N ARG A 14 -29.77 -16.56 4.07
CA ARG A 14 -29.39 -15.66 2.98
C ARG A 14 -27.90 -15.32 2.96
N MET A 15 -27.26 -15.29 4.13
CA MET A 15 -25.83 -14.99 4.31
C MET A 15 -24.92 -16.22 4.28
N SER A 16 -25.46 -17.43 4.10
CA SER A 16 -24.70 -18.70 4.01
C SER A 16 -23.58 -18.75 2.96
N TRP A 17 -23.53 -17.81 2.02
CA TRP A 17 -22.47 -17.71 1.02
C TRP A 17 -21.22 -16.98 1.52
N PHE A 18 -21.33 -16.23 2.62
CA PHE A 18 -20.25 -15.44 3.19
C PHE A 18 -19.57 -16.24 4.30
N ASN A 19 -18.26 -16.39 4.21
CA ASN A 19 -17.45 -17.07 5.21
C ASN A 19 -16.59 -16.03 5.95
N ALA A 20 -16.95 -15.74 7.21
CA ALA A 20 -16.23 -14.76 8.05
C ALA A 20 -14.81 -15.21 8.42
N ASP A 21 -14.55 -16.53 8.46
CA ASP A 21 -13.24 -17.08 8.78
C ASP A 21 -12.28 -17.03 7.58
N ASN A 22 -12.80 -16.75 6.37
CA ASN A 22 -11.98 -16.61 5.19
C ASN A 22 -11.31 -15.22 5.19
N GLN A 23 -9.97 -15.22 5.31
CA GLN A 23 -9.17 -14.00 5.36
C GLN A 23 -9.43 -13.05 4.17
N GLU A 24 -9.58 -13.57 2.96
CA GLU A 24 -9.80 -12.74 1.76
C GLU A 24 -11.17 -12.05 1.81
N MET A 25 -12.24 -12.80 2.18
CA MET A 25 -13.57 -12.24 2.37
C MET A 25 -13.60 -11.21 3.51
N ALA A 26 -12.90 -11.48 4.60
CA ALA A 26 -12.82 -10.62 5.76
C ALA A 26 -12.12 -9.29 5.43
N THR A 27 -10.94 -9.34 4.81
CA THR A 27 -10.20 -8.15 4.38
C THR A 27 -10.96 -7.37 3.30
N TRP A 28 -11.64 -8.08 2.38
CA TRP A 28 -12.53 -7.44 1.41
C TRP A 28 -13.68 -6.70 2.10
N LEU A 29 -14.38 -7.35 3.04
CA LEU A 29 -15.50 -6.76 3.75
C LEU A 29 -15.05 -5.51 4.52
N ARG A 30 -13.90 -5.56 5.21
CA ARG A 30 -13.31 -4.41 5.90
C ARG A 30 -13.04 -3.25 4.96
N SER A 31 -12.50 -3.53 3.78
CA SER A 31 -12.23 -2.52 2.75
C SER A 31 -13.51 -1.97 2.14
N TYR A 32 -14.53 -2.81 1.99
CA TYR A 32 -15.85 -2.43 1.47
C TYR A 32 -16.60 -1.55 2.47
N ALA A 33 -16.52 -1.86 3.77
CA ALA A 33 -17.15 -1.11 4.87
C ALA A 33 -16.75 0.37 4.91
N LYS A 34 -15.51 0.71 4.53
CA LYS A 34 -15.01 2.11 4.44
C LYS A 34 -15.88 3.04 3.58
N ARG A 35 -16.68 2.48 2.67
CA ARG A 35 -17.58 3.23 1.78
C ARG A 35 -19.07 2.96 2.06
N HIS A 36 -19.37 2.13 3.06
CA HIS A 36 -20.71 1.64 3.34
C HIS A 36 -20.93 1.63 4.87
N ALA A 37 -21.35 2.78 5.40
CA ALA A 37 -21.51 3.02 6.85
C ALA A 37 -22.34 1.95 7.56
N TRP A 38 -23.42 1.46 6.93
CA TRP A 38 -24.28 0.42 7.50
C TRP A 38 -23.54 -0.89 7.86
N ILE A 39 -22.43 -1.21 7.18
CA ILE A 39 -21.60 -2.37 7.49
C ILE A 39 -20.80 -2.13 8.77
N GLU A 40 -20.27 -0.92 8.90
CA GLU A 40 -19.50 -0.49 10.08
C GLU A 40 -20.40 -0.40 11.31
N ASP A 41 -21.62 0.12 11.16
CA ASP A 41 -22.62 0.19 12.23
C ASP A 41 -23.04 -1.20 12.72
N LEU A 42 -23.20 -2.16 11.80
CA LEU A 42 -23.54 -3.54 12.14
C LEU A 42 -22.37 -4.29 12.79
N ALA A 43 -21.15 -4.07 12.33
CA ALA A 43 -19.97 -4.70 12.91
C ALA A 43 -19.65 -4.13 14.31
N ASN A 44 -19.77 -2.80 14.48
CA ASN A 44 -19.36 -2.10 15.70
C ASN A 44 -20.52 -1.82 16.67
N LYS A 45 -21.48 -2.74 16.83
CA LYS A 45 -22.66 -2.57 17.72
C LYS A 45 -22.32 -2.44 19.23
N GLY A 46 -21.05 -2.18 19.57
CA GLY A 46 -20.48 -1.94 20.90
C GLY A 46 -19.39 -0.86 20.86
N THR A 47 -18.11 -1.24 20.83
CA THR A 47 -16.97 -0.30 20.80
C THR A 47 -16.13 -0.46 19.52
N PRO A 48 -15.80 0.63 18.81
CA PRO A 48 -15.00 0.56 17.58
C PRO A 48 -13.53 0.30 17.93
N ASP A 49 -13.15 -0.95 18.05
CA ASP A 49 -11.75 -1.34 18.16
C ASP A 49 -11.10 -1.33 16.77
N ARG A 50 -10.32 -0.28 16.49
CA ARG A 50 -9.59 -0.15 15.22
C ARG A 50 -8.44 -1.15 15.08
N SER A 51 -8.04 -1.82 16.17
CA SER A 51 -7.02 -2.87 16.16
C SER A 51 -7.57 -4.28 15.91
N GLN A 52 -8.90 -4.41 15.79
CA GLN A 52 -9.56 -5.68 15.57
C GLN A 52 -9.11 -6.33 14.25
N LEU A 53 -8.77 -7.63 14.31
CA LEU A 53 -8.45 -8.45 13.15
C LEU A 53 -9.64 -8.48 12.16
N ASP A 54 -9.35 -8.51 10.86
CA ASP A 54 -10.37 -8.47 9.81
C ASP A 54 -11.40 -9.61 9.94
N THR A 55 -10.96 -10.80 10.35
CA THR A 55 -11.84 -11.97 10.59
C THR A 55 -12.79 -11.73 11.74
N SER A 56 -12.32 -11.15 12.85
CA SER A 56 -13.17 -10.79 13.99
C SER A 56 -14.20 -9.72 13.60
N PHE A 57 -13.79 -8.71 12.83
CA PHE A 57 -14.72 -7.71 12.27
C PHE A 57 -15.82 -8.37 11.42
N ALA A 58 -15.43 -9.32 10.55
CA ALA A 58 -16.37 -10.06 9.71
C ALA A 58 -17.30 -10.97 10.53
N GLN A 59 -16.80 -11.58 11.60
CA GLN A 59 -17.60 -12.41 12.51
C GLN A 59 -18.64 -11.57 13.24
N ASP A 60 -18.22 -10.43 13.79
CA ASP A 60 -19.10 -9.51 14.51
C ASP A 60 -20.19 -8.98 13.59
N PHE A 61 -19.83 -8.59 12.36
CA PHE A 61 -20.80 -8.22 11.33
C PHE A 61 -21.85 -9.31 11.09
N ILE A 62 -21.43 -10.56 10.86
CA ILE A 62 -22.36 -11.66 10.59
C ILE A 62 -23.21 -11.98 11.82
N ASN A 63 -22.61 -12.03 13.00
CA ASN A 63 -23.33 -12.34 14.25
C ASN A 63 -24.37 -11.25 14.54
N ASN A 64 -23.97 -9.98 14.49
CA ASN A 64 -24.85 -8.86 14.80
C ASN A 64 -25.99 -8.72 13.78
N TRP A 65 -25.71 -8.97 12.51
CA TRP A 65 -26.73 -8.85 11.47
C TRP A 65 -27.67 -10.06 11.45
N THR A 66 -27.15 -11.29 11.56
CA THR A 66 -27.99 -12.50 11.44
C THR A 66 -28.77 -12.87 12.70
N ASN A 67 -28.47 -12.22 13.84
CA ASN A 67 -29.23 -12.35 15.09
C ASN A 67 -30.54 -11.54 15.13
N THR A 68 -30.89 -10.82 14.06
CA THR A 68 -32.19 -10.11 13.99
C THR A 68 -33.33 -11.08 13.67
N GLU A 69 -34.40 -11.05 14.47
CA GLU A 69 -35.55 -11.95 14.34
C GLU A 69 -36.47 -11.62 13.15
N SER A 70 -36.43 -10.36 12.67
CA SER A 70 -37.19 -9.92 11.51
C SER A 70 -36.27 -9.51 10.36
N VAL A 71 -36.61 -9.98 9.14
CA VAL A 71 -35.88 -9.65 7.91
C VAL A 71 -36.63 -8.54 7.19
N SER A 72 -36.06 -7.34 7.17
CA SER A 72 -36.60 -6.21 6.39
C SER A 72 -36.37 -6.40 4.89
N ASN A 73 -37.15 -5.69 4.06
CA ASN A 73 -36.84 -5.58 2.63
C ASN A 73 -35.47 -4.93 2.39
N ASP A 74 -35.04 -4.03 3.27
CA ASP A 74 -33.73 -3.41 3.21
C ASP A 74 -32.62 -4.43 3.45
N ASP A 75 -32.80 -5.36 4.41
CA ASP A 75 -31.85 -6.46 4.63
C ASP A 75 -31.74 -7.34 3.38
N LYS A 76 -32.88 -7.66 2.75
CA LYS A 76 -32.91 -8.44 1.50
C LYS A 76 -32.12 -7.73 0.39
N TYR A 77 -32.27 -6.41 0.27
CA TYR A 77 -31.52 -5.59 -0.68
C TYR A 77 -30.02 -5.56 -0.36
N GLN A 78 -29.65 -5.28 0.88
CA GLN A 78 -28.27 -5.19 1.34
C GLN A 78 -27.50 -6.51 1.17
N VAL A 79 -28.13 -7.66 1.44
CA VAL A 79 -27.52 -8.97 1.18
C VAL A 79 -27.24 -9.16 -0.31
N ASN A 80 -28.17 -8.80 -1.19
CA ASN A 80 -27.98 -8.91 -2.63
C ASN A 80 -26.88 -7.97 -3.15
N LEU A 81 -26.82 -6.74 -2.62
CA LEU A 81 -25.79 -5.76 -2.93
C LEU A 81 -24.41 -6.30 -2.52
N LEU A 82 -24.28 -6.79 -1.28
CA LEU A 82 -23.03 -7.34 -0.76
C LEU A 82 -22.57 -8.57 -1.56
N ARG A 83 -23.48 -9.49 -1.86
CA ARG A 83 -23.20 -10.68 -2.68
C ARG A 83 -22.73 -10.31 -4.09
N SER A 84 -23.34 -9.30 -4.70
CA SER A 84 -22.97 -8.83 -6.05
C SER A 84 -21.60 -8.15 -6.04
N ALA A 85 -21.33 -7.33 -5.02
CA ALA A 85 -20.04 -6.69 -4.82
C ALA A 85 -18.92 -7.73 -4.60
N TRP A 86 -19.16 -8.75 -3.78
CA TRP A 86 -18.21 -9.85 -3.58
C TRP A 86 -17.94 -10.59 -4.88
N ARG A 87 -18.98 -10.97 -5.64
CA ARG A 87 -18.81 -11.65 -6.93
C ARG A 87 -18.01 -10.84 -7.94
N SER A 88 -18.17 -9.52 -7.93
CA SER A 88 -17.37 -8.62 -8.76
C SER A 88 -15.90 -8.65 -8.33
N TYR A 89 -15.64 -8.55 -7.02
CA TYR A 89 -14.30 -8.59 -6.46
C TYR A 89 -13.59 -9.93 -6.71
N SER A 90 -14.24 -11.05 -6.40
CA SER A 90 -13.65 -12.39 -6.48
C SER A 90 -13.37 -12.84 -7.92
N ASN A 91 -14.04 -12.24 -8.91
CA ASN A 91 -13.83 -12.53 -10.32
C ASN A 91 -12.90 -11.52 -11.01
N ARG A 92 -12.26 -10.60 -10.28
CA ARG A 92 -11.37 -9.57 -10.87
C ARG A 92 -10.26 -10.14 -11.75
N SER A 93 -9.74 -11.33 -11.43
CA SER A 93 -8.69 -12.00 -12.22
C SER A 93 -9.22 -12.64 -13.51
N LYS A 94 -10.54 -12.80 -13.65
CA LYS A 94 -11.22 -13.38 -14.82
C LYS A 94 -11.78 -12.31 -15.76
N THR A 95 -11.75 -11.04 -15.36
CA THR A 95 -12.29 -9.92 -16.13
C THR A 95 -11.23 -8.86 -16.32
N SER A 96 -10.79 -8.65 -17.56
CA SER A 96 -9.88 -7.56 -17.91
C SER A 96 -10.70 -6.39 -18.47
N THR A 97 -10.49 -5.20 -17.90
CA THR A 97 -11.10 -3.96 -18.42
C THR A 97 -10.16 -3.34 -19.45
N PHE A 98 -10.64 -3.20 -20.69
CA PHE A 98 -9.88 -2.56 -21.76
C PHE A 98 -10.50 -1.22 -22.14
N SER A 99 -9.70 -0.18 -22.15
CA SER A 99 -10.10 1.12 -22.70
C SER A 99 -10.02 1.09 -24.22
N LEU A 100 -11.16 1.13 -24.88
CA LEU A 100 -11.26 1.15 -26.35
C LEU A 100 -11.52 2.56 -26.86
N SER A 101 -10.96 2.91 -28.03
CA SER A 101 -11.32 4.15 -28.72
C SER A 101 -12.81 4.14 -29.12
N LYS A 102 -13.43 5.32 -29.30
CA LYS A 102 -14.85 5.42 -29.71
C LYS A 102 -15.15 4.62 -30.99
N ASN A 103 -14.22 4.61 -31.95
CA ASN A 103 -14.38 3.85 -33.19
C ASN A 103 -14.32 2.34 -32.93
N ALA A 104 -13.35 1.87 -32.13
CA ALA A 104 -13.25 0.46 -31.78
C ALA A 104 -14.49 -0.03 -31.01
N GLN A 105 -15.04 0.78 -30.11
CA GLN A 105 -16.30 0.47 -29.42
C GLN A 105 -17.47 0.34 -30.40
N LYS A 106 -17.63 1.28 -31.34
CA LYS A 106 -18.68 1.22 -32.37
C LYS A 106 -18.56 -0.03 -33.24
N SER A 107 -17.34 -0.38 -33.66
CA SER A 107 -17.09 -1.58 -34.46
C SER A 107 -17.41 -2.86 -33.67
N LEU A 108 -17.01 -2.92 -32.40
CA LEU A 108 -17.31 -4.05 -31.53
C LEU A 108 -18.83 -4.21 -31.32
N ASP A 109 -19.53 -3.10 -31.09
CA ASP A 109 -20.98 -3.08 -30.95
C ASP A 109 -21.69 -3.55 -32.23
N TYR A 110 -21.22 -3.07 -33.37
CA TYR A 110 -21.75 -3.47 -34.68
C TYR A 110 -21.57 -4.97 -34.92
N LEU A 111 -20.37 -5.51 -34.69
CA LEU A 111 -20.07 -6.94 -34.88
C LEU A 111 -20.87 -7.82 -33.92
N SER A 112 -20.91 -7.46 -32.64
CA SER A 112 -21.69 -8.17 -31.62
C SER A 112 -23.17 -8.27 -32.01
N LYS A 113 -23.78 -7.16 -32.45
CA LYS A 113 -25.18 -7.13 -32.90
C LYS A 113 -25.39 -7.94 -34.19
N ARG A 114 -24.52 -7.76 -35.19
CA ARG A 114 -24.66 -8.41 -36.50
C ARG A 114 -24.51 -9.93 -36.42
N LEU A 115 -23.62 -10.41 -35.56
CA LEU A 115 -23.36 -11.84 -35.36
C LEU A 115 -24.25 -12.46 -34.28
N ASN A 116 -25.03 -11.66 -33.55
CA ASN A 116 -25.84 -12.08 -32.41
C ASN A 116 -25.04 -12.85 -31.34
N VAL A 117 -23.86 -12.32 -31.00
CA VAL A 117 -22.95 -12.89 -30.00
C VAL A 117 -22.46 -11.81 -29.03
N SER A 118 -21.94 -12.21 -27.87
CA SER A 118 -21.43 -11.25 -26.88
C SER A 118 -20.19 -10.50 -27.39
N LYS A 119 -19.98 -9.26 -26.93
CA LYS A 119 -18.78 -8.49 -27.23
C LYS A 119 -17.50 -9.24 -26.82
N THR A 120 -17.52 -9.93 -25.69
CA THR A 120 -16.41 -10.77 -25.22
C THR A 120 -16.09 -11.87 -26.22
N TYR A 121 -17.11 -12.54 -26.77
CA TYR A 121 -16.91 -13.56 -27.80
C TYR A 121 -16.24 -12.98 -29.05
N VAL A 122 -16.72 -11.82 -29.54
CA VAL A 122 -16.11 -11.14 -30.70
C VAL A 122 -14.64 -10.80 -30.45
N VAL A 123 -14.30 -10.27 -29.27
CA VAL A 123 -12.91 -9.95 -28.92
C VAL A 123 -12.04 -11.20 -28.87
N ASN A 124 -12.52 -12.27 -28.23
CA ASN A 124 -11.76 -13.52 -28.12
C ASN A 124 -11.50 -14.15 -29.50
N GLU A 125 -12.53 -14.24 -30.34
CA GLU A 125 -12.39 -14.81 -31.69
C GLU A 125 -11.48 -13.95 -32.58
N THR A 126 -11.60 -12.62 -32.52
CA THR A 126 -10.73 -11.73 -33.31
C THR A 126 -9.28 -11.83 -32.85
N LEU A 127 -9.01 -11.94 -31.55
CA LEU A 127 -7.66 -12.17 -31.02
C LEU A 127 -7.09 -13.52 -31.46
N VAL A 128 -7.87 -14.61 -31.32
CA VAL A 128 -7.43 -15.95 -31.76
C VAL A 128 -7.15 -15.96 -33.25
N ALA A 129 -8.01 -15.36 -34.07
CA ALA A 129 -7.81 -15.24 -35.51
C ALA A 129 -6.55 -14.42 -35.85
N ALA A 130 -6.35 -13.27 -35.19
CA ALA A 130 -5.16 -12.44 -35.37
C ALA A 130 -3.88 -13.20 -35.02
N VAL A 131 -3.85 -13.92 -33.89
CA VAL A 131 -2.69 -14.73 -33.50
C VAL A 131 -2.40 -15.84 -34.51
N LYS A 132 -3.44 -16.53 -35.01
CA LYS A 132 -3.26 -17.54 -36.06
C LYS A 132 -2.69 -16.94 -37.35
N LEU A 133 -3.19 -15.78 -37.75
CA LEU A 133 -2.67 -15.06 -38.93
C LEU A 133 -1.21 -14.66 -38.74
N ILE A 134 -0.84 -14.19 -37.55
CA ILE A 134 0.56 -13.88 -37.21
C ILE A 134 1.43 -15.13 -37.29
N LYS A 135 1.04 -16.22 -36.60
CA LYS A 135 1.81 -17.48 -36.57
C LYS A 135 1.99 -18.11 -37.95
N ASN A 136 1.00 -17.97 -38.83
CA ASN A 136 1.03 -18.54 -40.17
C ASN A 136 1.73 -17.62 -41.19
N ASN A 137 2.14 -16.41 -40.80
CA ASN A 137 2.78 -15.48 -41.70
C ASN A 137 4.27 -15.81 -41.86
N LYS A 138 4.63 -16.38 -43.02
CA LYS A 138 6.03 -16.72 -43.37
C LYS A 138 6.88 -15.52 -43.79
N ASN A 139 6.33 -14.31 -43.81
CA ASN A 139 7.06 -13.11 -44.21
C ASN A 139 7.97 -12.62 -43.07
N LYS A 140 9.27 -12.93 -43.18
CA LYS A 140 10.31 -12.51 -42.22
C LYS A 140 10.36 -10.99 -41.98
N LYS A 141 9.94 -10.17 -42.96
CA LYS A 141 9.87 -8.70 -42.83
C LYS A 141 8.71 -8.25 -41.94
N PHE A 142 7.63 -9.05 -41.84
CA PHE A 142 6.50 -8.76 -40.96
C PHE A 142 6.86 -9.02 -39.50
N GLU A 143 7.53 -10.14 -39.18
CA GLU A 143 8.03 -10.41 -37.82
C GLU A 143 9.00 -9.33 -37.31
N ALA A 144 9.93 -8.88 -38.16
CA ALA A 144 10.86 -7.80 -37.80
C ALA A 144 10.16 -6.47 -37.49
N ASN A 145 8.99 -6.22 -38.09
CA ASN A 145 8.18 -5.00 -37.85
C ASN A 145 7.14 -5.17 -36.75
N LEU A 146 6.88 -6.39 -36.27
CA LEU A 146 5.85 -6.71 -35.28
C LEU A 146 6.24 -6.44 -33.82
N LEU A 147 7.28 -5.64 -33.56
CA LEU A 147 7.73 -5.18 -32.22
C LEU A 147 8.76 -6.05 -31.46
N LEU A 148 9.75 -6.69 -32.10
CA LEU A 148 10.91 -7.15 -31.32
C LEU A 148 11.92 -6.01 -31.03
N PRO A 149 12.42 -5.25 -32.03
CA PRO A 149 13.55 -4.34 -31.79
C PRO A 149 13.21 -3.12 -30.92
N LYS A 150 11.93 -2.75 -30.83
CA LYS A 150 11.48 -1.57 -30.07
C LYS A 150 11.13 -1.93 -28.63
N LEU A 151 10.49 -3.08 -28.43
CA LEU A 151 10.15 -3.58 -27.10
C LEU A 151 11.41 -4.03 -26.35
N GLU A 152 12.37 -4.68 -27.02
CA GLU A 152 13.67 -5.03 -26.43
C GLU A 152 14.46 -3.78 -26.01
N ARG A 153 14.46 -2.72 -26.81
CA ARG A 153 15.08 -1.43 -26.43
C ARG A 153 14.39 -0.79 -25.23
N GLU A 154 13.06 -0.85 -25.15
CA GLU A 154 12.30 -0.33 -24.01
C GLU A 154 12.55 -1.15 -22.75
N VAL A 155 12.66 -2.48 -22.86
CA VAL A 155 13.05 -3.36 -21.74
C VAL A 155 14.46 -3.04 -21.26
N HIS A 156 15.44 -2.90 -22.17
CA HIS A 156 16.80 -2.50 -21.79
C HIS A 156 16.86 -1.11 -21.14
N ALA A 157 16.04 -0.16 -21.63
CA ALA A 157 15.94 1.15 -21.01
C ALA A 157 15.33 1.07 -19.59
N LEU A 158 14.37 0.17 -19.36
CA LEU A 158 13.79 -0.07 -18.04
C LEU A 158 14.79 -0.75 -17.09
N ASP A 159 15.57 -1.72 -17.58
CA ASP A 159 16.61 -2.38 -16.78
C ASP A 159 17.70 -1.37 -16.36
N SER A 160 18.15 -0.52 -17.29
CA SER A 160 19.10 0.56 -16.98
C SER A 160 18.55 1.56 -15.97
N LEU A 161 17.26 1.94 -16.08
CA LEU A 161 16.63 2.80 -15.08
C LEU A 161 16.48 2.13 -13.71
N LEU A 162 16.33 0.80 -13.66
CA LEU A 162 16.27 0.05 -12.42
C LEU A 162 17.64 -0.01 -11.73
N GLU A 163 18.72 -0.19 -12.50
CA GLU A 163 20.09 -0.09 -11.99
C GLU A 163 20.37 1.31 -11.43
N ASP A 164 20.05 2.37 -12.18
CA ASP A 164 20.22 3.75 -11.71
C ASP A 164 19.44 4.01 -10.40
N LEU A 165 18.25 3.41 -10.24
CA LEU A 165 17.46 3.55 -9.01
C LEU A 165 18.07 2.81 -7.81
N LEU A 166 18.71 1.66 -8.04
CA LEU A 166 19.45 0.93 -7.01
C LEU A 166 20.66 1.75 -6.56
N ASP A 167 21.41 2.31 -7.49
CA ASP A 167 22.54 3.19 -7.20
C ASP A 167 22.10 4.43 -6.41
N ILE A 168 20.98 5.05 -6.77
CA ILE A 168 20.41 6.17 -6.00
C ILE A 168 20.03 5.74 -4.57
N ALA A 169 19.53 4.52 -4.37
CA ALA A 169 19.19 4.02 -3.04
C ALA A 169 20.44 3.78 -2.19
N GLU A 170 21.52 3.28 -2.80
CA GLU A 170 22.82 3.10 -2.14
C GLU A 170 23.46 4.45 -1.78
N LEU A 171 23.49 5.40 -2.72
CA LEU A 171 23.98 6.76 -2.47
C LEU A 171 23.18 7.47 -1.37
N LYS A 172 21.87 7.26 -1.29
CA LYS A 172 21.04 7.80 -0.19
C LYS A 172 21.45 7.24 1.17
N LYS A 173 21.81 5.95 1.23
CA LYS A 173 22.29 5.31 2.44
C LYS A 173 23.66 5.86 2.83
N GLU A 174 24.59 5.96 1.88
CA GLU A 174 25.92 6.54 2.13
C GLU A 174 25.83 7.99 2.61
N ILE A 175 24.95 8.81 2.01
CA ILE A 175 24.70 10.19 2.48
C ILE A 175 24.13 10.21 3.91
N ALA A 176 23.27 9.26 4.28
CA ALA A 176 22.73 9.18 5.64
C ALA A 176 23.83 8.81 6.65
N ASP A 177 24.70 7.86 6.31
CA ASP A 177 25.82 7.43 7.13
C ASP A 177 26.83 8.58 7.31
N LEU A 178 27.22 9.27 6.22
CA LEU A 178 28.09 10.45 6.27
C LEU A 178 27.48 11.60 7.08
N LYS A 179 26.16 11.80 7.05
CA LYS A 179 25.49 12.79 7.89
C LYS A 179 25.59 12.45 9.38
N SER A 180 25.48 11.16 9.72
CA SER A 180 25.64 10.67 11.09
C SER A 180 27.09 10.84 11.58
N GLU A 181 28.06 10.50 10.75
CA GLU A 181 29.49 10.69 11.06
C GLU A 181 29.82 12.19 11.22
N ASN A 182 29.29 13.05 10.36
CA ASN A 182 29.52 14.49 10.48
C ASN A 182 28.88 15.07 11.75
N ALA A 183 27.72 14.55 12.18
CA ALA A 183 27.10 14.96 13.44
C ALA A 183 27.95 14.57 14.65
N THR A 184 28.52 13.37 14.66
CA THR A 184 29.41 12.87 15.73
C THR A 184 30.74 13.64 15.77
N LEU A 185 31.37 13.88 14.62
CA LEU A 185 32.58 14.71 14.54
C LEU A 185 32.33 16.14 15.04
N LYS A 186 31.16 16.72 14.76
CA LYS A 186 30.79 18.05 15.28
C LYS A 186 30.70 18.05 16.80
N THR A 187 30.12 17.01 17.41
CA THR A 187 30.05 16.89 18.88
C THR A 187 31.42 16.71 19.50
N GLU A 188 32.28 15.88 18.91
CA GLU A 188 33.66 15.69 19.39
C GLU A 188 34.46 17.00 19.32
N ILE A 189 34.32 17.77 18.24
CA ILE A 189 34.97 19.08 18.12
C ILE A 189 34.47 20.06 19.18
N THR A 190 33.17 20.06 19.52
CA THR A 190 32.65 20.93 20.58
C THR A 190 33.18 20.53 21.95
N ASP A 191 33.28 19.23 22.23
CA ASP A 191 33.79 18.72 23.50
C ASP A 191 35.28 19.02 23.66
N LEU A 192 36.09 18.77 22.61
CA LEU A 192 37.52 19.11 22.60
C LEU A 192 37.77 20.61 22.79
N LYS A 193 36.91 21.48 22.24
CA LYS A 193 37.00 22.92 22.49
C LYS A 193 36.71 23.26 23.95
N ALA A 194 35.70 22.66 24.55
CA ALA A 194 35.37 22.86 25.96
C ALA A 194 36.51 22.40 26.88
N ASP A 195 37.09 21.24 26.61
CA ASP A 195 38.23 20.70 27.36
C ASP A 195 39.48 21.58 27.24
N ASN A 196 39.74 22.11 26.05
CA ASN A 196 40.85 23.03 25.82
C ASN A 196 40.64 24.35 26.57
N GLU A 197 39.43 24.92 26.56
CA GLU A 197 39.08 26.11 27.34
C GLU A 197 39.22 25.89 28.86
N ALA A 198 38.76 24.75 29.37
CA ALA A 198 38.91 24.37 30.76
C ALA A 198 40.39 24.24 31.17
N SER A 199 41.19 23.58 30.32
CA SER A 199 42.63 23.45 30.51
C SER A 199 43.32 24.81 30.55
N GLN A 200 43.01 25.72 29.62
CA GLN A 200 43.54 27.10 29.62
C GLN A 200 43.15 27.89 30.88
N LYS A 201 41.90 27.77 31.36
CA LYS A 201 41.47 28.40 32.62
C LYS A 201 42.26 27.87 33.82
N SER A 202 42.53 26.57 33.89
CA SER A 202 43.32 25.98 34.98
C SER A 202 44.78 26.45 34.97
N LEU A 203 45.40 26.53 33.79
CA LEU A 203 46.77 27.05 33.60
C LEU A 203 46.88 28.51 34.06
N THR A 204 45.95 29.37 33.64
CA THR A 204 45.94 30.78 34.04
C THR A 204 45.68 30.95 35.54
N HIS A 205 44.81 30.12 36.14
CA HIS A 205 44.59 30.13 37.59
C HIS A 205 45.87 29.75 38.36
N ASN A 206 46.55 28.67 37.97
CA ASN A 206 47.79 28.22 38.62
C ASN A 206 48.91 29.27 38.51
N GLN A 207 49.08 29.88 37.33
CA GLN A 207 50.03 30.98 37.13
C GLN A 207 49.74 32.18 38.06
N ASN A 208 48.47 32.52 38.26
CA ASN A 208 48.06 33.60 39.15
C ASN A 208 48.29 33.26 40.64
N VAL A 209 48.06 32.01 41.06
CA VAL A 209 48.35 31.55 42.44
C VAL A 209 49.85 31.59 42.71
N ASP A 210 50.68 31.12 41.77
CA ASP A 210 52.13 31.15 41.90
C ASP A 210 52.68 32.58 41.99
N ALA A 211 52.14 33.51 41.19
CA ALA A 211 52.50 34.93 41.25
C ALA A 211 52.13 35.55 42.61
N LYS A 212 50.96 35.22 43.14
CA LYS A 212 50.49 35.72 44.44
C LYS A 212 51.30 35.15 45.61
N SER A 213 51.65 33.86 45.56
CA SER A 213 52.51 33.20 46.56
C SER A 213 53.92 33.80 46.59
N ARG A 214 54.51 34.03 45.41
CA ARG A 214 55.79 34.77 45.28
C ARG A 214 55.70 36.19 45.85
N GLY A 215 54.59 36.90 45.59
CA GLY A 215 54.34 38.24 46.14
C GLY A 215 54.31 38.29 47.66
N TYR A 216 53.56 37.37 48.30
CA TYR A 216 53.49 37.27 49.77
C TYR A 216 54.81 36.84 50.42
N GLY A 217 55.60 35.97 49.77
CA GLY A 217 56.94 35.60 50.24
C GLY A 217 57.88 36.80 50.35
N ILE A 218 57.86 37.68 49.35
CA ILE A 218 58.68 38.90 49.31
C ILE A 218 58.20 39.93 50.36
N THR A 219 56.89 40.06 50.58
CA THR A 219 56.35 41.02 51.57
C THR A 219 56.62 40.59 53.01
N ASN A 220 56.54 39.29 53.30
CA ASN A 220 56.83 38.76 54.64
C ASN A 220 58.33 38.80 54.98
N GLN A 221 59.22 38.73 53.99
CA GLN A 221 60.66 38.95 54.20
C GLN A 221 61.00 40.40 54.54
N ARG A 222 60.33 41.40 53.92
CA ARG A 222 60.54 42.82 54.24
C ARG A 222 59.99 43.26 55.60
N ARG A 223 58.98 42.59 56.14
CA ARG A 223 58.40 42.91 57.47
C ARG A 223 59.19 42.32 58.65
N ARG A 224 60.18 41.46 58.40
CA ARG A 224 61.01 40.78 59.41
C ARG A 224 62.43 41.37 59.54
N GLN A 225 62.73 42.44 58.82
CA GLN A 225 63.93 43.27 58.97
C GLN A 225 63.55 44.58 59.64
#